data_AF-A0A087SWH1-F1
#
_entry.id   AF-A0A087SWH1-F1
#
_cell.length_a   1.000
_cell.length_b   1.000
_cell.length_c   1.000
_cell.angle_alpha   90.00
_cell.angle_beta   90.00
_cell.angle_gamma   90.00
#
_symmetry.space_group_name_H-M   'P 1'
#
loop_
_entity.id
_entity.type
_entity.pdbx_description
1 polymer ?
#
loop_
_entity_poly.entity_id
_entity_poly.type
_entity_poly.pdbx_seq_one_letter_code
_entity_poly.pdbx_strand_id
1 'polypeptide(L)'
;MKSITHHIRLSLSGFGNLQGQIEVWDLKLKKQISKFQATDSTLLEWSYDGEFILTATTSPRLRIGNGYRIWHYTGSLLQEIILDTYEELYDIRWKPVPEGTYIGKPTIYTPVPGIKSKFAQVSKEVYRPPGAQGKPASFKLHEEEQPKISSSDASNVQLSKNQKKNLARKAKKELEKSFESHVKSKPEPTAQNEKYSRELTGDPEKDKKIRALLKKLDQIEKLKEDQQAGKSLELNQLEKIKKAGELEAELAKLQLN
;
A
#
# COMPACT_ATOMS: atom_id res chain seq x y z
N MET A 1 -4.49 24.53 13.58
CA MET A 1 -5.51 23.65 12.96
C MET A 1 -6.68 24.52 12.50
N LYS A 2 -6.83 24.77 11.20
CA LYS A 2 -8.06 25.39 10.68
C LYS A 2 -9.10 24.28 10.55
N SER A 3 -9.84 24.05 11.63
CA SER A 3 -10.98 23.13 11.64
C SER A 3 -12.18 23.86 11.04
N ILE A 4 -12.37 23.74 9.73
CA ILE A 4 -13.61 24.18 9.08
C ILE A 4 -14.55 22.96 9.08
N THR A 5 -15.62 23.08 9.85
CA THR A 5 -16.45 22.02 10.44
C THR A 5 -17.41 21.33 9.44
N HIS A 6 -17.10 21.29 8.14
CA HIS A 6 -18.01 20.71 7.13
C HIS A 6 -17.39 19.71 6.16
N HIS A 7 -16.14 19.31 6.36
CA HIS A 7 -15.51 18.34 5.46
C HIS A 7 -15.77 16.91 5.94
N ILE A 8 -16.80 16.28 5.36
CA ILE A 8 -17.08 14.83 5.50
C ILE A 8 -16.04 13.95 4.76
N ARG A 9 -15.02 14.57 4.17
CA ARG A 9 -13.98 13.96 3.34
C ARG A 9 -12.61 14.34 3.88
N LEU A 10 -11.65 13.43 3.72
CA LEU A 10 -10.26 13.60 4.11
C LEU A 10 -9.36 13.30 2.91
N SER A 11 -8.37 14.15 2.64
CA SER A 11 -7.28 13.80 1.73
C SER A 11 -6.02 13.42 2.51
N LEU A 12 -5.39 12.32 2.13
CA LEU A 12 -4.04 11.96 2.53
C LEU A 12 -3.12 12.21 1.34
N SER A 13 -2.07 13.00 1.54
CA SER A 13 -1.16 13.40 0.46
C SER A 13 0.30 13.30 0.88
N GLY A 14 1.15 12.78 0.00
CA GLY A 14 2.59 12.71 0.20
C GLY A 14 3.34 13.53 -0.84
N PHE A 15 3.85 14.70 -0.43
CA PHE A 15 4.61 15.64 -1.28
C PHE A 15 6.11 15.70 -0.93
N GLY A 16 6.91 16.31 -1.80
CA GLY A 16 8.36 16.45 -1.62
C GLY A 16 9.13 15.27 -2.22
N ASN A 17 9.80 14.48 -1.39
CA ASN A 17 10.53 13.28 -1.85
C ASN A 17 9.59 12.10 -2.20
N LEU A 18 8.28 12.31 -2.05
CA LEU A 18 7.24 11.35 -2.42
C LEU A 18 6.66 11.74 -3.78
N GLN A 19 6.12 10.75 -4.49
CA GLN A 19 5.64 10.90 -5.87
C GLN A 19 4.38 11.79 -6.02
N GLY A 20 3.90 12.44 -4.95
CA GLY A 20 2.70 13.28 -5.01
C GLY A 20 1.39 12.49 -5.05
N GLN A 21 1.36 11.31 -4.43
CA GLN A 21 0.13 10.50 -4.36
C GLN A 21 -0.87 11.14 -3.40
N ILE A 22 -2.12 11.27 -3.86
CA ILE A 22 -3.24 11.80 -3.09
C ILE A 22 -4.34 10.75 -3.05
N GLU A 23 -4.80 10.44 -1.85
CA GLU A 23 -5.91 9.54 -1.59
C GLU A 23 -7.03 10.31 -0.90
N VAL A 24 -8.22 10.26 -1.46
CA VAL A 24 -9.41 10.93 -0.90
C VAL A 24 -10.32 9.89 -0.31
N TRP A 25 -10.77 10.14 0.92
CA TRP A 25 -11.56 9.23 1.74
C TRP A 25 -12.85 9.88 2.17
N ASP A 26 -13.95 9.13 2.13
CA ASP A 26 -15.20 9.49 2.80
C ASP A 26 -15.11 9.08 4.27
N LEU A 27 -15.24 10.03 5.19
CA LEU A 27 -15.13 9.77 6.63
C LEU A 27 -16.38 9.11 7.21
N LYS A 28 -17.57 9.35 6.63
CA LYS A 28 -18.82 8.74 7.09
C LYS A 28 -18.82 7.25 6.80
N LEU A 29 -18.46 6.88 5.57
CA LEU A 29 -18.45 5.49 5.10
C LEU A 29 -17.09 4.81 5.28
N LYS A 30 -16.06 5.55 5.72
CA LYS A 30 -14.66 5.08 5.84
C LYS A 30 -14.17 4.38 4.56
N LYS A 31 -14.60 4.91 3.41
CA LYS A 31 -14.38 4.32 2.09
C LYS A 31 -13.54 5.27 1.26
N GLN A 32 -12.51 4.73 0.61
CA GLN A 32 -11.72 5.49 -0.35
C GLN A 32 -12.59 5.90 -1.54
N ILE A 33 -12.62 7.20 -1.84
CA ILE A 33 -13.35 7.78 -2.96
C ILE A 33 -12.49 7.70 -4.23
N SER A 34 -11.26 8.21 -4.15
CA SER A 34 -10.36 8.27 -5.31
C SER A 34 -8.90 8.21 -4.89
N LYS A 35 -8.06 7.85 -5.85
CA LYS A 35 -6.60 7.94 -5.75
C LYS A 35 -6.05 8.50 -7.05
N PHE A 36 -5.27 9.56 -6.95
CA PHE A 36 -4.66 10.23 -8.10
C PHE A 36 -3.30 10.79 -7.71
N GLN A 37 -2.57 11.28 -8.71
CA GLN A 37 -1.20 11.75 -8.54
C GLN A 37 -1.10 13.20 -8.98
N ALA A 38 -0.64 14.06 -8.07
CA ALA A 38 -0.25 15.43 -8.35
C ALA A 38 1.27 15.55 -8.19
N THR A 39 1.99 15.30 -9.28
CA THR A 39 3.45 15.35 -9.28
C THR A 39 3.94 16.75 -8.96
N ASP A 40 5.07 16.80 -8.25
CA ASP A 40 5.85 18.02 -7.99
C ASP A 40 5.11 19.13 -7.24
N SER A 41 3.92 18.84 -6.71
CA SER A 41 3.12 19.79 -5.94
C SER A 41 3.73 20.01 -4.56
N THR A 42 3.81 21.27 -4.14
CA THR A 42 4.32 21.70 -2.83
C THR A 42 3.20 22.10 -1.88
N LEU A 43 2.05 22.51 -2.41
CA LEU A 43 0.88 22.97 -1.66
C LEU A 43 -0.35 22.15 -2.04
N LEU A 44 -1.17 21.84 -1.03
CA LEU A 44 -2.51 21.27 -1.20
C LEU A 44 -3.50 21.99 -0.28
N GLU A 45 -4.63 22.43 -0.82
CA GLU A 45 -5.70 23.06 -0.06
C GLU A 45 -7.08 22.64 -0.58
N TRP A 46 -8.01 22.38 0.33
CA TRP A 46 -9.41 22.12 -0.01
C TRP A 46 -10.16 23.42 -0.25
N SER A 47 -11.07 23.40 -1.23
CA SER A 47 -12.06 24.46 -1.36
C SER A 47 -13.03 24.45 -0.18
N TYR A 48 -13.60 25.61 0.12
CA TYR A 48 -14.53 25.79 1.24
C TYR A 48 -15.84 24.98 1.10
N ASP A 49 -16.23 24.61 -0.12
CA ASP A 49 -17.37 23.71 -0.39
C ASP A 49 -17.03 22.22 -0.22
N GLY A 50 -15.74 21.86 -0.08
CA GLY A 50 -15.29 20.48 0.02
C GLY A 50 -15.46 19.65 -1.28
N GLU A 51 -15.64 20.32 -2.43
CA GLU A 51 -15.75 19.65 -3.74
C GLU A 51 -14.43 19.62 -4.51
N PHE A 52 -13.58 20.63 -4.31
CA PHE A 52 -12.36 20.80 -5.08
C PHE A 52 -11.12 20.73 -4.19
N ILE A 53 -10.05 20.22 -4.79
CA ILE A 53 -8.74 20.16 -4.20
C ILE A 53 -7.83 20.97 -5.10
N LEU A 54 -7.21 22.00 -4.54
CA LEU A 54 -6.17 22.76 -5.18
C LEU A 54 -4.82 22.11 -4.86
N THR A 55 -4.02 21.87 -5.90
CA THR A 55 -2.60 21.51 -5.73
C THR A 55 -1.75 22.50 -6.50
N ALA A 56 -0.68 23.00 -5.90
CA ALA A 56 0.18 23.98 -6.56
C ALA A 56 1.65 23.67 -6.34
N THR A 57 2.44 24.09 -7.31
CA THR A 57 3.90 24.11 -7.26
C THR A 57 4.31 25.57 -7.17
N THR A 58 4.87 25.94 -6.02
CA THR A 58 5.21 27.33 -5.71
C THR A 58 6.71 27.58 -5.62
N SER A 59 7.14 28.72 -6.15
CA SER A 59 8.46 29.31 -5.94
C SER A 59 8.55 29.95 -4.54
N PRO A 60 9.73 29.94 -3.88
CA PRO A 60 11.04 29.49 -4.37
C PRO A 60 11.33 28.01 -4.13
N ARG A 61 10.39 27.25 -3.55
CA ARG A 61 10.63 25.87 -3.09
C ARG A 61 10.97 24.94 -4.25
N LEU A 62 10.21 25.03 -5.34
CA LEU A 62 10.48 24.32 -6.58
C LEU A 62 10.35 25.32 -7.74
N ARG A 63 11.39 25.43 -8.56
CA ARG A 63 11.41 26.36 -9.72
C ARG A 63 10.99 25.69 -11.03
N ILE A 64 10.84 24.37 -11.03
CA ILE A 64 10.43 23.57 -12.19
C ILE A 64 8.96 23.21 -12.02
N GLY A 65 8.15 23.44 -13.05
CA GLY A 65 6.73 23.10 -13.05
C GLY A 65 5.86 24.02 -12.19
N ASN A 66 6.22 25.31 -12.08
CA ASN A 66 5.42 26.33 -11.39
C ASN A 66 4.00 26.39 -11.97
N GLY A 67 3.01 26.56 -11.09
CA GLY A 67 1.61 26.62 -11.47
C GLY A 67 0.70 25.87 -10.52
N TYR A 68 -0.54 25.65 -10.94
CA TYR A 68 -1.55 25.02 -10.10
C TYR A 68 -2.51 24.16 -10.90
N ARG A 69 -3.12 23.22 -10.19
CA ARG A 69 -4.12 22.29 -10.70
C ARG A 69 -5.31 22.28 -9.75
N ILE A 70 -6.51 22.23 -10.32
CA ILE A 70 -7.75 22.06 -9.57
C ILE A 70 -8.31 20.69 -9.91
N TRP A 71 -8.51 19.89 -8.88
CA TRP A 71 -9.04 18.54 -8.96
C TRP A 71 -10.43 18.53 -8.33
N HIS A 72 -11.33 17.75 -8.89
CA HIS A 72 -12.51 17.33 -8.17
C HIS A 72 -12.14 16.23 -7.17
N TYR A 73 -12.81 16.15 -6.02
CA TYR A 73 -12.53 15.13 -5.00
C TYR A 73 -12.71 13.68 -5.48
N THR A 74 -13.35 13.45 -6.64
CA THR A 74 -13.41 12.14 -7.31
C THR A 74 -12.14 11.76 -8.06
N GLY A 75 -11.12 12.63 -8.06
CA GLY A 75 -9.84 12.45 -8.74
C GLY A 75 -9.79 12.95 -10.17
N SER A 76 -10.83 13.64 -10.64
CA SER A 76 -10.87 14.23 -11.98
C SER A 76 -10.11 15.55 -12.00
N LEU A 77 -9.17 15.71 -12.92
CA LEU A 77 -8.50 16.99 -13.14
C LEU A 77 -9.44 17.94 -13.88
N LEU A 78 -9.75 19.10 -13.33
CA LEU A 78 -10.65 20.08 -13.94
C LEU A 78 -9.90 21.21 -14.63
N GLN A 79 -8.84 21.68 -13.98
CA GLN A 79 -8.03 22.77 -14.49
C GLN A 79 -6.55 22.51 -14.23
N GLU A 80 -5.72 22.86 -15.19
CA GLU A 80 -4.28 22.82 -15.07
C GLU A 80 -3.70 24.07 -15.72
N ILE A 81 -3.04 24.87 -14.90
CA ILE A 81 -2.31 26.06 -15.31
C ILE A 81 -0.86 25.83 -14.95
N ILE A 82 -0.02 25.89 -15.97
CA ILE A 82 1.42 25.82 -15.87
C ILE A 82 1.92 27.20 -16.26
N LEU A 83 2.74 27.78 -15.40
CA LEU A 83 3.36 29.07 -15.67
C LEU A 83 4.65 28.86 -16.48
N ASP A 84 4.93 29.82 -17.35
CA ASP A 84 6.15 29.83 -18.14
C ASP A 84 7.37 30.14 -17.26
N THR A 85 8.57 29.92 -17.78
CA THR A 85 9.83 30.05 -17.01
C THR A 85 10.07 31.44 -16.41
N TYR A 86 9.39 32.48 -16.93
CA TYR A 86 9.52 33.86 -16.47
C TYR A 86 8.43 34.28 -15.47
N GLU A 87 7.46 33.40 -15.19
CA GLU A 87 6.35 33.66 -14.27
C GLU A 87 6.48 32.75 -13.04
N GLU A 88 6.47 33.34 -11.84
CA GLU A 88 6.62 32.59 -10.58
C GLU A 88 5.33 32.63 -9.77
N LEU A 89 4.85 31.45 -9.36
CA LEU A 89 3.73 31.36 -8.42
C LEU A 89 4.28 31.34 -7.00
N TYR A 90 4.13 32.44 -6.26
CA TYR A 90 4.58 32.48 -4.86
C TYR A 90 3.59 31.84 -3.89
N ASP A 91 2.30 32.07 -4.11
CA ASP A 91 1.25 31.62 -3.22
C ASP A 91 -0.08 31.53 -3.98
N ILE A 92 -0.94 30.62 -3.55
CA ILE A 92 -2.29 30.46 -4.08
C ILE A 92 -3.18 29.90 -2.99
N ARG A 93 -4.39 30.44 -2.90
CA ARG A 93 -5.34 30.11 -1.84
C ARG A 93 -6.76 30.33 -2.32
N TRP A 94 -7.67 29.56 -1.76
CA TRP A 94 -9.10 29.78 -1.99
C TRP A 94 -9.53 31.12 -1.37
N LYS A 95 -10.45 31.82 -2.03
CA LYS A 95 -11.07 33.01 -1.46
C LYS A 95 -11.89 32.60 -0.22
N PRO A 96 -11.63 33.17 0.96
CA PRO A 96 -12.40 32.87 2.17
C PRO A 96 -13.88 33.21 1.99
N VAL A 97 -14.74 32.33 2.49
CA VAL A 97 -16.19 32.46 2.43
C VAL A 97 -16.77 32.36 3.84
N PRO A 98 -17.79 33.17 4.20
CA PRO A 98 -18.45 33.07 5.50
C PRO A 98 -19.03 31.67 5.75
N GLU A 99 -19.04 31.25 7.02
CA GLU A 99 -19.65 29.99 7.43
C GLU A 99 -21.14 29.95 7.06
N GLY A 100 -21.62 28.77 6.65
CA GLY A 100 -23.01 28.58 6.21
C GLY A 100 -23.31 28.96 4.77
N THR A 101 -22.35 29.51 4.01
CA THR A 101 -22.56 29.81 2.58
C THR A 101 -22.70 28.54 1.74
N TYR A 102 -22.00 27.47 2.10
CA TYR A 102 -22.04 26.20 1.36
C TYR A 102 -22.85 25.15 2.11
N ILE A 103 -23.79 24.54 1.39
CA ILE A 103 -24.56 23.40 1.86
C ILE A 103 -23.78 22.13 1.48
N GLY A 104 -23.54 21.25 2.46
CA GLY A 104 -22.82 20.01 2.23
C GLY A 104 -23.55 19.09 1.25
N LYS A 105 -22.98 18.90 0.05
CA LYS A 105 -23.49 18.00 -0.98
C LYS A 105 -23.13 16.54 -0.69
N PRO A 106 -23.97 15.57 -1.10
CA PRO A 106 -23.68 14.15 -0.93
C PRO A 106 -22.42 13.73 -1.68
N THR A 107 -21.70 12.75 -1.14
CA THR A 107 -20.50 12.20 -1.79
C THR A 107 -20.89 11.33 -2.98
N ILE A 108 -20.46 11.76 -4.17
CA ILE A 108 -20.47 10.97 -5.40
C ILE A 108 -19.16 10.18 -5.52
N TYR A 109 -19.23 8.93 -5.98
CA TYR A 109 -18.05 8.07 -6.19
C TYR A 109 -17.65 7.92 -7.66
N THR A 110 -18.52 8.33 -8.59
CA THR A 110 -18.24 8.28 -10.03
C THR A 110 -17.38 9.49 -10.44
N PRO A 111 -16.27 9.28 -11.16
CA PRO A 111 -15.45 10.39 -11.65
C PRO A 111 -16.24 11.33 -12.56
N VAL A 112 -16.14 12.63 -12.28
CA VAL A 112 -16.68 13.69 -13.14
C VAL A 112 -15.82 13.81 -14.41
N PRO A 113 -16.36 14.21 -15.57
CA PRO A 113 -15.55 14.51 -16.75
C PRO A 113 -14.46 15.54 -16.42
N GLY A 114 -13.21 15.22 -16.77
CA GLY A 114 -12.05 16.07 -16.51
C GLY A 114 -11.16 16.21 -17.74
N ILE A 115 -10.20 17.12 -17.67
CA ILE A 115 -9.18 17.33 -18.69
C ILE A 115 -8.03 16.32 -18.54
N LYS A 116 -7.35 16.03 -19.65
CA LYS A 116 -6.07 15.29 -19.62
C LYS A 116 -4.96 16.26 -19.25
N SER A 117 -4.05 15.85 -18.35
CA SER A 117 -2.88 16.67 -18.02
C SER A 117 -1.99 16.85 -19.25
N LYS A 118 -1.41 18.05 -19.39
CA LYS A 118 -0.45 18.42 -20.42
C LYS A 118 0.91 17.75 -20.21
N PHE A 119 1.20 17.24 -19.02
CA PHE A 119 2.40 16.44 -18.81
C PHE A 119 2.26 15.08 -19.50
N ALA A 120 3.17 14.80 -20.43
CA ALA A 120 3.33 13.46 -20.97
C ALA A 120 3.72 12.53 -19.81
N GLN A 121 2.87 11.57 -19.48
CA GLN A 121 3.27 10.47 -18.61
C GLN A 121 4.38 9.73 -19.34
N VAL A 122 5.60 9.81 -18.81
CA VAL A 122 6.75 9.05 -19.31
C VAL A 122 6.30 7.60 -19.41
N SER A 123 6.30 7.07 -20.63
CA SER A 123 5.94 5.67 -20.83
C SER A 123 6.86 4.84 -19.95
N LYS A 124 6.30 3.90 -19.19
CA LYS A 124 7.11 2.90 -18.45
C LYS A 124 7.73 1.89 -19.41
N GLU A 125 8.09 2.32 -20.62
CA GLU A 125 8.81 1.50 -21.56
C GLU A 125 10.22 1.34 -21.04
N VAL A 126 10.57 0.09 -20.76
CA VAL A 126 11.94 -0.30 -20.43
C VAL A 126 12.82 0.14 -21.59
N TYR A 127 13.73 1.08 -21.33
CA TYR A 127 14.69 1.56 -22.33
C TYR A 127 15.40 0.37 -22.97
N ARG A 128 15.22 0.21 -24.28
CA ARG A 128 15.95 -0.77 -25.09
C ARG A 128 16.92 -0.02 -25.97
N PRO A 129 18.21 -0.39 -25.95
CA PRO A 129 19.21 0.30 -26.75
C PRO A 129 18.86 0.17 -28.25
N PRO A 130 19.29 1.12 -29.10
CA PRO A 130 18.90 1.20 -30.51
C PRO A 130 19.09 -0.11 -31.29
N GLY A 131 20.14 -0.89 -31.01
CA GLY A 131 20.41 -2.17 -31.67
C GLY A 131 19.62 -3.39 -31.15
N ALA A 132 18.84 -3.22 -30.08
CA ALA A 132 18.02 -4.27 -29.46
C ALA A 132 16.51 -4.00 -29.55
N GLN A 133 16.11 -2.90 -30.19
CA GLN A 133 14.71 -2.65 -30.52
C GLN A 133 14.24 -3.71 -31.54
N GLY A 134 13.09 -4.34 -31.29
CA GLY A 134 12.51 -5.36 -32.17
C GLY A 134 13.03 -6.79 -32.01
N LYS A 135 14.12 -7.03 -31.27
CA LYS A 135 14.58 -8.40 -30.97
C LYS A 135 13.93 -8.92 -29.68
N PRO A 136 13.38 -10.14 -29.65
CA PRO A 136 12.96 -10.75 -28.39
C PRO A 136 14.19 -10.87 -27.47
N ALA A 137 14.02 -10.56 -26.19
CA ALA A 137 15.09 -10.71 -25.22
C ALA A 137 15.49 -12.19 -25.15
N SER A 138 16.66 -12.55 -25.68
CA SER A 138 17.18 -13.93 -25.70
C SER A 138 17.62 -14.42 -24.31
N PHE A 139 17.52 -13.58 -23.29
CA PHE A 139 17.98 -13.90 -21.95
C PHE A 139 16.80 -14.00 -21.00
N LYS A 140 16.33 -15.23 -20.79
CA LYS A 140 15.51 -15.60 -19.64
C LYS A 140 16.46 -16.02 -18.52
N LEU A 141 16.68 -15.13 -17.55
CA LEU A 141 17.51 -15.36 -16.35
C LEU A 141 17.03 -16.57 -15.49
N HIS A 142 15.87 -17.16 -15.79
CA HIS A 142 15.26 -18.25 -15.01
C HIS A 142 14.87 -19.50 -15.82
N GLU A 143 15.35 -19.67 -17.07
CA GLU A 143 14.97 -20.86 -17.88
C GLU A 143 15.87 -22.11 -17.67
N GLU A 144 16.90 -22.04 -16.83
CA GLU A 144 17.74 -23.20 -16.46
C GLU A 144 17.38 -23.83 -15.09
N GLU A 145 16.09 -23.91 -14.77
CA GLU A 145 15.64 -24.74 -13.64
C GLU A 145 14.40 -25.56 -14.03
N GLN A 146 14.49 -26.27 -15.16
CA GLN A 146 13.62 -27.41 -15.41
C GLN A 146 14.27 -28.67 -14.83
N PRO A 147 13.60 -29.40 -13.91
CA PRO A 147 14.12 -30.63 -13.36
C PRO A 147 13.99 -31.72 -14.44
N LYS A 148 15.09 -32.01 -15.14
CA LYS A 148 15.19 -33.22 -15.96
C LYS A 148 15.40 -34.40 -15.02
N ILE A 149 14.30 -35.05 -14.66
CA ILE A 149 14.30 -36.42 -14.13
C ILE A 149 14.28 -37.34 -15.36
N SER A 150 15.45 -37.86 -15.74
CA SER A 150 15.57 -39.22 -16.31
C SER A 150 17.05 -39.61 -16.52
N SER A 151 17.46 -40.56 -15.68
CA SER A 151 18.47 -41.62 -15.86
C SER A 151 19.95 -41.30 -16.09
N SER A 152 20.73 -41.83 -15.13
CA SER A 152 22.11 -42.35 -15.18
C SER A 152 23.23 -41.39 -15.56
N ASP A 153 23.84 -40.73 -14.57
CA ASP A 153 25.12 -41.20 -14.02
C ASP A 153 25.58 -40.32 -12.85
N ALA A 154 26.05 -40.96 -11.79
CA ALA A 154 26.58 -40.30 -10.61
C ALA A 154 27.98 -39.76 -10.89
N SER A 155 28.13 -38.44 -11.02
CA SER A 155 29.39 -37.77 -10.68
C SER A 155 29.20 -36.30 -10.31
N ASN A 156 29.20 -36.05 -8.99
CA ASN A 156 29.81 -34.92 -8.30
C ASN A 156 29.69 -33.51 -8.94
N VAL A 157 28.56 -32.82 -8.70
CA VAL A 157 28.45 -31.37 -8.93
C VAL A 157 28.63 -30.64 -7.60
N GLN A 158 29.86 -30.15 -7.35
CA GLN A 158 30.13 -29.23 -6.25
C GLN A 158 29.48 -27.87 -6.54
N LEU A 159 28.34 -27.60 -5.89
CA LEU A 159 27.70 -26.29 -5.89
C LEU A 159 28.62 -25.23 -5.26
N SER A 160 28.88 -24.15 -6.00
CA SER A 160 29.66 -22.99 -5.55
C SER A 160 29.03 -22.34 -4.32
N LYS A 161 29.86 -21.86 -3.38
CA LYS A 161 29.44 -21.16 -2.13
C LYS A 161 28.45 -20.01 -2.40
N ASN A 162 28.53 -19.37 -3.56
CA ASN A 162 27.64 -18.28 -3.94
C ASN A 162 26.24 -18.75 -4.37
N GLN A 163 26.10 -19.95 -4.95
CA GLN A 163 24.80 -20.51 -5.31
C GLN A 163 24.00 -20.90 -4.06
N LYS A 164 24.65 -21.51 -3.06
CA LYS A 164 24.02 -21.83 -1.77
C LYS A 164 23.56 -20.58 -1.00
N LYS A 165 24.36 -19.50 -1.02
CA LYS A 165 23.99 -18.23 -0.37
C LYS A 165 22.81 -17.53 -1.06
N ASN A 166 22.73 -17.60 -2.38
CA ASN A 166 21.63 -17.00 -3.14
C ASN A 166 20.32 -17.77 -2.98
N LEU A 167 20.35 -19.11 -2.94
CA LEU A 167 19.17 -19.95 -2.66
C LEU A 167 18.64 -19.71 -1.24
N ALA A 168 19.52 -19.62 -0.24
CA ALA A 168 19.12 -19.31 1.13
C ALA A 168 18.51 -17.91 1.27
N ARG A 169 19.01 -16.92 0.52
CA ARG A 169 18.46 -15.54 0.51
C ARG A 169 17.11 -15.47 -0.22
N LYS A 170 16.92 -16.28 -1.26
CA LYS A 170 15.65 -16.37 -2.00
C LYS A 170 14.57 -17.04 -1.16
N ALA A 171 14.91 -18.14 -0.47
CA ALA A 171 14.02 -18.81 0.49
C ALA A 171 13.59 -17.91 1.65
N LYS A 172 14.50 -17.11 2.23
CA LYS A 172 14.14 -16.11 3.26
C LYS A 172 13.22 -15.01 2.73
N LYS A 173 13.44 -14.54 1.50
CA LYS A 173 12.64 -13.47 0.89
C LYS A 173 11.24 -13.96 0.47
N GLU A 174 11.10 -15.23 0.11
CA GLU A 174 9.80 -15.87 -0.14
C GLU A 174 9.03 -16.16 1.16
N LEU A 175 9.74 -16.46 2.26
CA LEU A 175 9.14 -16.52 3.60
C LEU A 175 8.61 -15.16 4.08
N GLU A 176 9.33 -14.05 3.83
CA GLU A 176 8.89 -12.70 4.18
C GLU A 176 7.76 -12.20 3.27
N LYS A 177 7.81 -12.49 1.97
CA LYS A 177 6.79 -12.03 1.02
C LYS A 177 5.45 -12.78 1.17
N SER A 178 5.48 -14.01 1.66
CA SER A 178 4.27 -14.77 2.04
C SER A 178 3.72 -14.39 3.43
N PHE A 179 4.49 -13.66 4.24
CA PHE A 179 4.02 -13.10 5.51
C PHE A 179 3.15 -11.83 5.31
N GLU A 180 3.43 -11.03 4.28
CA GLU A 180 2.66 -9.80 3.98
C GLU A 180 1.38 -10.01 3.15
N SER A 181 1.28 -11.09 2.37
CA SER A 181 0.15 -11.30 1.46
C SER A 181 -1.10 -11.89 2.10
N HIS A 182 -1.07 -12.25 3.39
CA HIS A 182 -2.26 -12.71 4.14
C HIS A 182 -2.85 -11.68 5.11
N VAL A 183 -2.40 -10.41 5.06
CA VAL A 183 -2.89 -9.33 5.94
C VAL A 183 -4.01 -8.48 5.31
N LYS A 184 -4.46 -8.78 4.07
CA LYS A 184 -5.56 -8.03 3.43
C LYS A 184 -6.79 -8.90 3.14
N SER A 185 -7.52 -9.26 4.21
CA SER A 185 -8.97 -9.45 4.12
C SER A 185 -9.68 -8.58 5.16
N LYS A 186 -10.43 -7.63 4.60
CA LYS A 186 -11.52 -6.77 5.10
C LYS A 186 -11.94 -6.91 6.59
N PRO A 187 -12.01 -5.80 7.36
CA PRO A 187 -12.61 -5.79 8.69
C PRO A 187 -14.14 -5.59 8.61
N GLU A 188 -14.89 -6.41 9.34
CA GLU A 188 -16.27 -6.14 9.75
C GLU A 188 -16.37 -6.37 11.27
N PRO A 189 -17.12 -5.55 12.02
CA PRO A 189 -16.85 -5.27 13.42
C PRO A 189 -17.65 -6.15 14.39
N THR A 190 -17.30 -6.01 15.69
CA THR A 190 -18.04 -6.42 16.89
C THR A 190 -18.02 -7.91 17.26
N ALA A 191 -17.01 -8.32 18.05
CA ALA A 191 -17.09 -9.32 19.16
C ALA A 191 -15.71 -9.81 19.68
N GLN A 192 -14.60 -9.52 19.00
CA GLN A 192 -13.31 -10.20 19.29
C GLN A 192 -12.39 -9.51 20.31
N ASN A 193 -12.68 -8.26 20.72
CA ASN A 193 -11.76 -7.51 21.57
C ASN A 193 -11.74 -7.96 23.05
N GLU A 194 -12.70 -8.77 23.51
CA GLU A 194 -12.76 -9.19 24.92
C GLU A 194 -12.00 -10.48 25.22
N LYS A 195 -11.75 -11.35 24.23
CA LYS A 195 -11.06 -12.63 24.46
C LYS A 195 -9.58 -12.45 24.83
N TYR A 196 -8.91 -11.42 24.30
CA TYR A 196 -7.46 -11.25 24.44
C TYR A 196 -7.03 -10.26 25.53
N SER A 197 -7.99 -9.72 26.29
CA SER A 197 -7.74 -8.70 27.33
C SER A 197 -7.52 -9.27 28.74
N ARG A 198 -7.81 -10.56 28.97
CA ARG A 198 -7.81 -11.14 30.32
C ARG A 198 -6.44 -11.56 30.87
N GLU A 199 -5.40 -11.59 30.05
CA GLU A 199 -4.07 -12.10 30.46
C GLU A 199 -2.99 -11.13 29.99
N LEU A 200 -2.91 -9.98 30.67
CA LEU A 200 -1.85 -8.99 30.47
C LEU A 200 -0.91 -9.06 31.66
N THR A 201 0.37 -9.34 31.39
CA THR A 201 1.43 -9.54 32.39
C THR A 201 1.97 -8.19 32.92
N GLY A 202 1.36 -7.06 32.53
CA GLY A 202 1.72 -5.70 32.96
C GLY A 202 2.89 -5.08 32.19
N ASP A 203 3.61 -5.85 31.36
CA ASP A 203 4.70 -5.38 30.51
C ASP A 203 4.23 -5.14 29.06
N PRO A 204 4.36 -3.92 28.52
CA PRO A 204 3.82 -3.56 27.20
C PRO A 204 4.48 -4.29 26.02
N GLU A 205 5.69 -4.85 26.21
CA GLU A 205 6.36 -5.66 25.19
C GLU A 205 5.94 -7.13 25.22
N LYS A 206 5.71 -7.70 26.40
CA LYS A 206 5.21 -9.07 26.57
C LYS A 206 3.77 -9.16 26.06
N ASP A 207 2.95 -8.17 26.36
CA ASP A 207 1.54 -8.12 25.94
C ASP A 207 1.38 -8.06 24.42
N LYS A 208 2.28 -7.37 23.71
CA LYS A 208 2.29 -7.36 22.24
C LYS A 208 2.62 -8.75 21.68
N LYS A 209 3.56 -9.48 22.31
CA LYS A 209 3.91 -10.85 21.92
C LYS A 209 2.78 -11.84 22.21
N ILE A 210 2.15 -11.74 23.38
CA ILE A 210 1.00 -12.57 23.76
C ILE A 210 -0.15 -12.38 22.77
N ARG A 211 -0.51 -11.12 22.45
CA ARG A 211 -1.55 -10.83 21.45
C ARG A 211 -1.20 -11.34 20.05
N ALA A 212 0.08 -11.30 19.67
CA ALA A 212 0.53 -11.82 18.38
C ALA A 212 0.48 -13.36 18.33
N LEU A 213 0.82 -14.04 19.43
CA LEU A 213 0.76 -15.50 19.55
C LEU A 213 -0.69 -15.99 19.56
N LEU A 214 -1.59 -15.34 20.31
CA LEU A 214 -3.02 -15.67 20.33
C LEU A 214 -3.64 -15.57 18.93
N LYS A 215 -3.31 -14.52 18.17
CA LYS A 215 -3.77 -14.40 16.77
C LYS A 215 -3.27 -15.51 15.86
N LYS A 216 -2.03 -15.98 16.06
CA LYS A 216 -1.48 -17.11 15.30
C LYS A 216 -2.18 -18.42 15.64
N LEU A 217 -2.51 -18.63 16.92
CA LEU A 217 -3.22 -19.82 17.37
C LEU A 217 -4.65 -19.88 16.80
N ASP A 218 -5.40 -18.78 16.83
CA ASP A 218 -6.74 -18.72 16.21
C ASP A 218 -6.71 -18.97 14.70
N GLN A 219 -5.67 -18.53 14.00
CA GLN A 219 -5.49 -18.83 12.58
C GLN A 219 -5.22 -20.32 12.34
N ILE A 220 -4.44 -20.95 13.21
CA ILE A 220 -4.15 -22.38 13.12
C ILE A 220 -5.40 -23.21 13.47
N GLU A 221 -6.21 -22.77 14.42
CA GLU A 221 -7.48 -23.41 14.75
C GLU A 221 -8.42 -23.45 13.53
N LYS A 222 -8.56 -22.33 12.81
CA LYS A 222 -9.30 -22.29 11.55
C LYS A 222 -8.72 -23.21 10.47
N LEU A 223 -7.40 -23.32 10.39
CA LEU A 223 -6.75 -24.27 9.47
C LEU A 223 -7.03 -25.73 9.87
N LYS A 224 -7.14 -26.04 11.17
CA LYS A 224 -7.56 -27.36 11.67
C LYS A 224 -9.04 -27.64 11.35
N GLU A 225 -9.93 -26.64 11.49
CA GLU A 225 -11.34 -26.77 11.08
C GLU A 225 -11.46 -27.03 9.58
N ASP A 226 -10.72 -26.30 8.75
CA ASP A 226 -10.67 -26.52 7.31
C ASP A 226 -10.08 -27.90 6.93
N GLN A 227 -9.15 -28.42 7.74
CA GLN A 227 -8.64 -29.80 7.63
C GLN A 227 -9.74 -30.83 7.89
N GLN A 228 -10.51 -30.64 8.97
CA GLN A 228 -11.62 -31.51 9.34
C GLN A 228 -12.79 -31.43 8.34
N ALA A 229 -12.98 -30.26 7.72
CA ALA A 229 -13.94 -30.04 6.65
C ALA A 229 -13.52 -30.67 5.29
N GLY A 230 -12.38 -31.37 5.24
CA GLY A 230 -11.95 -32.13 4.06
C GLY A 230 -11.36 -31.30 2.92
N LYS A 231 -10.98 -30.03 3.17
CA LYS A 231 -10.28 -29.21 2.18
C LYS A 231 -8.84 -29.69 2.02
N SER A 232 -8.32 -29.73 0.79
CA SER A 232 -6.93 -30.07 0.51
C SER A 232 -6.00 -28.97 1.03
N LEU A 233 -5.31 -29.23 2.15
CA LEU A 233 -4.32 -28.31 2.71
C LEU A 233 -2.96 -28.50 2.04
N GLU A 234 -2.31 -27.39 1.73
CA GLU A 234 -0.94 -27.40 1.21
C GLU A 234 0.05 -27.82 2.31
N LEU A 235 1.17 -28.44 1.92
CA LEU A 235 2.19 -28.97 2.85
C LEU A 235 2.66 -27.93 3.90
N ASN A 236 2.71 -26.66 3.50
CA ASN A 236 3.06 -25.52 4.34
C ASN A 236 2.04 -25.26 5.48
N GLN A 237 0.75 -25.47 5.22
CA GLN A 237 -0.32 -25.29 6.22
C GLN A 237 -0.31 -26.43 7.24
N LEU A 238 -0.01 -27.66 6.81
CA LEU A 238 0.19 -28.81 7.69
C LEU A 238 1.40 -28.62 8.62
N GLU A 239 2.48 -27.99 8.15
CA GLU A 239 3.62 -27.62 9.00
C GLU A 239 3.24 -26.56 10.05
N LYS A 240 2.37 -25.60 9.72
CA LYS A 240 1.85 -24.63 10.71
C LYS A 240 0.99 -25.29 11.78
N ILE A 241 0.17 -26.28 11.40
CA ILE A 241 -0.62 -27.08 12.34
C ILE A 241 0.29 -27.91 13.27
N LYS A 242 1.39 -28.46 12.75
CA LYS A 242 2.38 -29.19 13.56
C LYS A 242 3.10 -28.27 14.56
N LYS A 243 3.42 -27.04 14.18
CA LYS A 243 4.06 -26.03 15.05
C LYS A 243 3.11 -25.38 16.06
N ALA A 244 1.82 -25.70 16.05
CA ALA A 244 0.84 -25.14 16.98
C ALA A 244 1.22 -25.40 18.45
N GLY A 245 1.64 -26.63 18.77
CA GLY A 245 2.00 -27.00 20.14
C GLY A 245 3.22 -26.24 20.67
N GLU A 246 4.16 -25.85 19.80
CA GLU A 246 5.30 -25.02 20.19
C GLU A 246 4.88 -23.59 20.55
N LEU A 247 3.92 -23.04 19.80
CA LEU A 247 3.39 -21.69 20.03
C LEU A 247 2.53 -21.61 21.30
N GLU A 248 1.78 -22.68 21.63
CA GLU A 248 1.03 -22.78 22.90
C GLU A 248 1.99 -22.85 24.09
N ALA A 249 3.09 -23.61 23.98
CA ALA A 249 4.11 -23.67 25.01
C ALA A 249 4.86 -22.33 25.19
N GLU A 250 5.12 -21.60 24.10
CA GLU A 250 5.73 -20.26 24.15
C GLU A 250 4.78 -19.24 24.79
N LEU A 251 3.49 -19.31 24.48
CA LEU A 251 2.46 -18.48 25.11
C LEU A 251 2.37 -18.73 26.62
N ALA A 252 2.32 -20.01 27.04
CA ALA A 252 2.29 -20.37 28.45
C ALA A 252 3.54 -19.89 29.21
N LYS A 253 4.73 -19.96 28.59
CA LYS A 253 5.98 -19.43 29.18
C LYS A 253 5.95 -17.90 29.36
N LEU A 254 5.32 -17.18 28.44
CA LEU A 254 5.19 -15.71 28.52
C LEU A 254 4.12 -15.26 29.52
N GLN A 255 3.21 -16.16 29.90
CA GLN A 255 2.18 -15.89 30.91
C GLN A 255 2.62 -16.25 32.33
N LEU A 256 3.57 -17.18 32.49
CA LEU A 256 4.07 -17.62 33.79
C LEU A 256 5.22 -16.75 34.36
N ASN A 257 5.81 -15.85 33.56
CA ASN A 257 6.97 -15.00 33.89
C ASN A 257 6.69 -13.51 33.67
#